data_AF-A0A947FST8-F1
#
_entry.id   AF-A0A947FST8-F1
#
_cell.length_a   1.000
_cell.length_b   1.000
_cell.length_c   1.000
_cell.angle_alpha   90.00
_cell.angle_beta   90.00
_cell.angle_gamma   90.00
#
_symmetry.space_group_name_H-M   'P 1'
#
loop_
_entity.id
_entity.type
_entity.pdbx_description
1 polymer ?
#
loop_
_entity_poly.entity_id
_entity_poly.type
_entity_poly.pdbx_seq_one_letter_code
_entity_poly.pdbx_strand_id
1 'polypeptide(L)'
;IELYGPGSNIDAVLKPGASLISCSLSNDLMSAQSNNPAAALIAEKCTESRLINSTYVAVSELVQCLNTGLNVLKSDDISDSNHQLLIDETLLAVARALSTGQSAQNLSIRRRYLLARRAREYMLERKQSLPSITEICNALHTSDRTLHYAFKEVYGVSPKHCIKAQRLFAAYSDLQTAEPLVKVSDIANHYGFLDMSYFAKDYRKMFGELPSDTLDKPSNRNAGDWGQVFHCS
;
A
#
# COMPACT_ATOMS: atom_id res chain seq x y z
N ILE A 1 11.40 -3.47 -7.06
CA ILE A 1 10.43 -3.44 -8.17
C ILE A 1 9.22 -4.22 -7.70
N GLU A 2 8.08 -3.55 -7.60
CA GLU A 2 6.79 -4.20 -7.35
C GLU A 2 5.95 -4.18 -8.63
N LEU A 3 5.33 -5.32 -8.94
CA LEU A 3 4.39 -5.46 -10.04
C LEU A 3 2.96 -5.37 -9.52
N TYR A 4 2.20 -4.39 -9.99
CA TYR A 4 0.82 -4.13 -9.55
C TYR A 4 -0.17 -4.36 -10.70
N GLY A 5 -1.37 -4.85 -10.37
CA GLY A 5 -2.45 -4.99 -11.34
C GLY A 5 -3.16 -3.65 -11.64
N PRO A 6 -3.92 -3.55 -12.74
CA PRO A 6 -4.74 -2.38 -13.04
C PRO A 6 -5.70 -2.06 -11.87
N GLY A 7 -5.70 -0.79 -11.41
CA GLY A 7 -6.56 -0.34 -10.29
C GLY A 7 -5.98 -0.52 -8.88
N SER A 8 -4.72 -0.93 -8.74
CA SER A 8 -4.07 -1.07 -7.43
C SER A 8 -3.62 0.30 -6.87
N ASN A 9 -4.02 0.64 -5.64
CA ASN A 9 -3.44 1.77 -4.90
C ASN A 9 -2.13 1.35 -4.23
N ILE A 10 -1.09 2.20 -4.33
CA ILE A 10 0.27 1.92 -3.82
C ILE A 10 0.58 2.86 -2.66
N ASP A 11 0.75 2.29 -1.46
CA ASP A 11 1.20 3.01 -0.27
C ASP A 11 2.54 2.46 0.21
N ALA A 12 3.58 3.29 0.18
CA ALA A 12 4.91 2.88 0.59
C ALA A 12 5.69 4.02 1.27
N VAL A 13 5.88 3.94 2.59
CA VAL A 13 6.85 4.79 3.29
C VAL A 13 8.26 4.27 2.97
N LEU A 14 9.07 5.11 2.31
CA LEU A 14 10.47 4.80 2.03
C LEU A 14 11.39 5.42 3.09
N LYS A 15 12.41 4.66 3.51
CA LYS A 15 13.49 5.23 4.33
C LYS A 15 14.24 6.30 3.51
N PRO A 16 14.81 7.34 4.12
CA PRO A 16 15.65 8.30 3.41
C PRO A 16 16.75 7.57 2.62
N GLY A 17 16.82 7.81 1.30
CA GLY A 17 17.75 7.17 0.38
C GLY A 17 17.28 5.86 -0.25
N ALA A 18 16.07 5.37 0.06
CA ALA A 18 15.44 4.25 -0.66
C ALA A 18 14.58 4.75 -1.82
N SER A 19 14.68 4.09 -2.98
CA SER A 19 13.86 4.37 -4.17
C SER A 19 12.95 3.17 -4.47
N LEU A 20 11.65 3.42 -4.61
CA LEU A 20 10.68 2.42 -5.07
C LEU A 20 10.38 2.67 -6.55
N ILE A 21 10.40 1.58 -7.31
CA ILE A 21 9.90 1.55 -8.69
C ILE A 21 8.77 0.55 -8.73
N SER A 22 7.59 1.02 -9.14
CA SER A 22 6.44 0.21 -9.49
C SER A 22 6.35 0.12 -11.01
N CYS A 23 6.22 -1.08 -11.56
CA CYS A 23 5.82 -1.25 -12.96
C CYS A 23 4.64 -2.22 -13.03
N SER A 24 3.81 -2.13 -14.07
CA SER A 24 2.73 -3.08 -14.31
C SER A 24 2.94 -3.67 -15.69
N LEU A 25 2.81 -4.99 -15.81
CA LEU A 25 2.92 -5.72 -17.06
C LEU A 25 1.54 -6.30 -17.36
N SER A 26 0.96 -5.95 -18.50
CA SER A 26 -0.34 -6.48 -18.90
C SER A 26 -0.21 -7.95 -19.30
N ASN A 27 -1.21 -8.76 -18.97
CA ASN A 27 -1.27 -10.15 -19.40
C ASN A 27 -1.29 -10.26 -20.93
N ASP A 28 -1.89 -9.28 -21.62
CA ASP A 28 -1.92 -9.24 -23.09
C ASP A 28 -0.51 -9.12 -23.67
N LEU A 29 0.33 -8.22 -23.11
CA LEU A 29 1.73 -8.07 -23.53
C LEU A 29 2.54 -9.33 -23.24
N MET A 30 2.32 -9.97 -22.09
CA MET A 30 2.99 -11.23 -21.74
C MET A 30 2.58 -12.37 -22.68
N SER A 31 1.31 -12.44 -23.08
CA SER A 31 0.80 -13.44 -24.02
C SER A 31 1.34 -13.23 -25.45
N ALA A 32 1.48 -11.98 -25.89
CA ALA A 32 2.07 -11.62 -27.17
C ALA A 32 3.57 -11.96 -27.24
N GLN A 33 4.26 -12.02 -26.10
CA GLN A 33 5.70 -12.31 -25.99
C GLN A 33 5.97 -13.74 -25.51
N SER A 34 5.06 -14.69 -25.74
CA SER A 34 5.16 -16.08 -25.26
C SER A 34 6.44 -16.82 -25.70
N ASN A 35 7.05 -16.42 -26.82
CA ASN A 35 8.32 -16.99 -27.30
C ASN A 35 9.57 -16.30 -26.73
N ASN A 36 9.43 -15.22 -25.95
CA ASN A 36 10.54 -14.49 -25.36
C ASN A 36 10.97 -15.15 -24.02
N PRO A 37 12.23 -15.57 -23.86
CA PRO A 37 12.70 -16.24 -22.65
C PRO A 37 12.66 -15.36 -21.39
N ALA A 38 12.80 -14.03 -21.54
CA ALA A 38 12.65 -13.09 -20.45
C ALA A 38 11.17 -13.00 -20.01
N ALA A 39 10.23 -13.03 -20.95
CA ALA A 39 8.80 -13.05 -20.64
C ALA A 39 8.42 -14.34 -19.90
N ALA A 40 8.95 -15.49 -20.30
CA ALA A 40 8.73 -16.75 -19.59
C ALA A 40 9.26 -16.71 -18.14
N LEU A 41 10.46 -16.18 -17.93
CA LEU A 41 11.06 -16.03 -16.59
C LEU A 41 10.28 -15.05 -15.70
N ILE A 42 9.74 -13.98 -16.28
CA ILE A 42 8.88 -13.03 -15.58
C ILE A 42 7.56 -13.72 -15.19
N ALA A 43 6.91 -14.42 -16.11
CA ALA A 43 5.66 -15.12 -15.85
C ALA A 43 5.80 -16.18 -14.74
N GLU A 44 6.92 -16.91 -14.71
CA GLU A 44 7.24 -17.87 -13.64
C GLU A 44 7.45 -17.18 -12.28
N LYS A 45 8.17 -16.04 -12.27
CA LYS A 45 8.57 -15.37 -11.02
C LYS A 45 7.53 -14.40 -10.45
N CYS A 46 6.55 -14.00 -11.26
CA CYS A 46 5.61 -12.90 -10.99
C CYS A 46 4.14 -13.34 -11.15
N THR A 47 3.78 -14.46 -10.54
CA THR A 47 2.39 -14.94 -10.47
C THR A 47 1.50 -14.10 -9.52
N GLU A 48 2.10 -13.30 -8.63
CA GLU A 48 1.44 -12.39 -7.68
C GLU A 48 2.30 -11.13 -7.42
N SER A 49 1.69 -10.06 -6.86
CA SER A 49 2.40 -8.83 -6.47
C SER A 49 3.53 -9.09 -5.49
N ARG A 50 4.76 -8.85 -5.94
CA ARG A 50 5.98 -9.28 -5.25
C ARG A 50 6.95 -8.12 -5.07
N LEU A 51 7.44 -7.92 -3.84
CA LEU A 51 8.58 -7.05 -3.57
C LEU A 51 9.88 -7.75 -3.98
N ILE A 52 10.58 -7.19 -4.96
CA ILE A 52 11.94 -7.58 -5.34
C ILE A 52 12.93 -6.47 -4.95
N ASN A 53 13.89 -6.83 -4.09
CA ASN A 53 15.13 -6.07 -3.93
C ASN A 53 16.08 -6.47 -5.05
N SER A 54 16.64 -5.48 -5.74
CA SER A 54 17.54 -5.66 -6.87
C SER A 54 18.78 -4.80 -6.63
N THR A 55 19.89 -5.12 -7.29
CA THR A 55 21.09 -4.26 -7.24
C THR A 55 20.80 -2.89 -7.85
N TYR A 56 21.47 -1.85 -7.36
CA TYR A 56 21.36 -0.50 -7.95
C TYR A 56 21.61 -0.50 -9.46
N VAL A 57 22.59 -1.29 -9.94
CA VAL A 57 22.90 -1.43 -11.37
C VAL A 57 21.70 -1.96 -12.15
N ALA A 58 21.13 -3.10 -11.75
CA ALA A 58 19.98 -3.68 -12.42
C ALA A 58 18.70 -2.80 -12.31
N VAL A 59 18.56 -2.04 -11.23
CA VAL A 59 17.48 -1.03 -11.08
C VAL A 59 17.71 0.15 -12.03
N SER A 60 18.95 0.64 -12.13
CA SER A 60 19.32 1.75 -13.00
C SER A 60 19.15 1.40 -14.48
N GLU A 61 19.55 0.19 -14.89
CA GLU A 61 19.31 -0.33 -16.24
C GLU A 61 17.81 -0.35 -16.56
N LEU A 62 16.98 -0.87 -15.64
CA LEU A 62 15.53 -0.90 -15.82
C LEU A 62 14.92 0.51 -15.95
N VAL A 63 15.34 1.45 -15.10
CA VAL A 63 14.91 2.87 -15.22
C VAL A 63 15.29 3.44 -16.57
N GLN A 64 16.50 3.16 -17.04
CA GLN A 64 16.98 3.64 -18.34
C GLN A 64 16.17 3.06 -19.49
N CYS A 65 15.91 1.75 -19.51
CA CYS A 65 15.07 1.11 -20.53
C CYS A 65 13.65 1.71 -20.56
N LEU A 66 13.03 1.91 -19.39
CA LEU A 66 11.70 2.51 -19.30
C LEU A 66 11.68 3.96 -19.81
N ASN A 67 12.68 4.77 -19.45
CA ASN A 67 12.77 6.15 -19.94
C ASN A 67 12.99 6.20 -21.46
N THR A 68 13.80 5.30 -22.01
CA THR A 68 14.01 5.20 -23.46
C THR A 68 12.69 4.84 -24.16
N GLY A 69 11.96 3.83 -23.67
CA GLY A 69 10.66 3.46 -24.22
C GLY A 69 9.64 4.59 -24.16
N LEU A 70 9.56 5.31 -23.04
CA LEU A 70 8.67 6.48 -22.89
C LEU A 70 9.03 7.63 -23.83
N ASN A 71 10.32 7.84 -24.13
CA ASN A 71 10.74 8.88 -25.07
C ASN A 71 10.41 8.50 -26.51
N VAL A 72 10.52 7.21 -26.87
CA VAL A 72 10.14 6.71 -28.19
C VAL A 72 8.63 6.80 -28.40
N LEU A 73 7.81 6.53 -27.38
CA LEU A 73 6.37 6.73 -27.44
C LEU A 73 5.95 8.21 -27.59
N LYS A 74 6.82 9.15 -27.21
CA LYS A 74 6.58 10.60 -27.35
C LYS A 74 7.04 11.15 -28.68
N SER A 75 7.96 10.47 -29.35
CA SER A 75 8.32 10.77 -30.74
C SER A 75 7.36 10.07 -31.68
N ASP A 76 6.84 10.76 -32.70
CA ASP A 76 5.98 10.16 -33.74
C ASP A 76 6.71 9.13 -34.65
N ASP A 77 7.89 8.66 -34.24
CA ASP A 77 8.82 7.84 -35.02
C ASP A 77 8.79 6.37 -34.56
N ILE A 78 7.61 5.77 -34.59
CA ILE A 78 7.40 4.38 -34.18
C ILE A 78 7.43 3.48 -35.41
N SER A 79 8.62 3.01 -35.78
CA SER A 79 8.76 1.84 -36.67
C SER A 79 8.58 0.55 -35.85
N ASP A 80 7.84 -0.42 -36.39
CA ASP A 80 7.57 -1.73 -35.75
C ASP A 80 8.85 -2.46 -35.28
N SER A 81 9.95 -2.32 -36.03
CA SER A 81 11.23 -2.95 -35.69
C SER A 81 11.92 -2.31 -34.47
N ASN A 82 11.78 -1.00 -34.29
CA ASN A 82 12.29 -0.30 -33.11
C ASN A 82 11.43 -0.63 -31.88
N HIS A 83 10.13 -0.80 -32.07
CA HIS A 83 9.18 -1.12 -31.00
C HIS A 83 9.43 -2.52 -30.39
N GLN A 84 9.64 -3.54 -31.22
CA GLN A 84 9.92 -4.89 -30.73
C GLN A 84 11.26 -4.97 -29.99
N LEU A 85 12.30 -4.29 -30.48
CA LEU A 85 13.60 -4.24 -29.82
C LEU A 85 13.52 -3.59 -28.43
N LEU A 86 12.72 -2.53 -28.29
CA LEU A 86 12.48 -1.86 -27.01
C LEU A 86 11.74 -2.76 -26.01
N ILE A 87 10.76 -3.54 -26.49
CA ILE A 87 10.05 -4.53 -25.66
C ILE A 87 11.04 -5.56 -25.15
N ASP A 88 11.87 -6.13 -26.02
CA ASP A 88 12.81 -7.19 -25.65
C ASP A 88 13.86 -6.70 -24.63
N GLU A 89 14.44 -5.51 -24.84
CA GLU A 89 15.37 -4.89 -23.88
C GLU A 89 14.71 -4.60 -22.53
N THR A 90 13.46 -4.12 -22.54
CA THR A 90 12.73 -3.84 -21.31
C THR A 90 12.42 -5.12 -20.53
N LEU A 91 11.97 -6.17 -21.22
CA LEU A 91 11.72 -7.48 -20.59
C LEU A 91 13.01 -8.08 -20.02
N LEU A 92 14.14 -7.94 -20.72
CA LEU A 92 15.43 -8.43 -20.25
C LEU A 92 15.90 -7.67 -18.99
N ALA A 93 15.73 -6.36 -18.94
CA ALA A 93 16.06 -5.55 -17.75
C ALA A 93 15.20 -5.95 -16.54
N VAL A 94 13.90 -6.19 -16.74
CA VAL A 94 13.01 -6.71 -15.68
C VAL A 94 13.51 -8.08 -15.19
N ALA A 95 13.79 -9.01 -16.11
CA ALA A 95 14.28 -10.35 -15.78
C ALA A 95 15.59 -10.33 -14.96
N ARG A 96 16.53 -9.43 -15.28
CA ARG A 96 17.77 -9.25 -14.50
C ARG A 96 17.49 -8.71 -13.11
N ALA A 97 16.63 -7.70 -13.00
CA ALA A 97 16.27 -7.15 -11.69
C ALA A 97 15.56 -8.17 -10.80
N LEU A 98 14.79 -9.10 -11.38
CA LEU A 98 14.19 -10.25 -10.68
C LEU A 98 15.23 -11.26 -10.17
N SER A 99 16.38 -11.36 -10.83
CA SER A 99 17.36 -12.43 -10.59
C SER A 99 18.45 -12.06 -9.58
N THR A 100 18.75 -10.77 -9.40
CA THR A 100 19.88 -10.30 -8.56
C THR A 100 19.59 -10.20 -7.05
N GLY A 101 18.36 -10.50 -6.60
CA GLY A 101 17.86 -10.13 -5.26
C GLY A 101 18.14 -11.05 -4.06
N GLN A 102 18.99 -12.09 -4.16
CA GLN A 102 19.02 -13.19 -3.17
C GLN A 102 20.01 -13.04 -1.98
N SER A 103 20.12 -11.87 -1.34
CA SER A 103 20.92 -11.74 -0.09
C SER A 103 20.08 -11.97 1.18
N ALA A 104 20.66 -12.60 2.21
CA ALA A 104 20.00 -12.95 3.47
C ALA A 104 19.45 -11.73 4.25
N GLN A 105 20.14 -10.58 4.19
CA GLN A 105 19.64 -9.33 4.79
C GLN A 105 18.38 -8.83 4.08
N ASN A 106 18.29 -9.00 2.75
CA ASN A 106 17.15 -8.60 1.93
C ASN A 106 15.90 -9.44 2.22
N LEU A 107 16.05 -10.71 2.59
CA LEU A 107 14.93 -11.57 3.02
C LEU A 107 14.28 -11.09 4.32
N SER A 108 15.04 -10.45 5.22
CA SER A 108 14.51 -9.93 6.49
C SER A 108 13.66 -8.68 6.29
N ILE A 109 14.08 -7.78 5.40
CA ILE A 109 13.37 -6.53 5.07
C ILE A 109 12.08 -6.90 4.33
N ARG A 110 12.18 -7.79 3.34
CA ARG A 110 11.02 -8.29 2.58
C ARG A 110 9.98 -8.95 3.49
N ARG A 111 10.40 -9.81 4.42
CA ARG A 111 9.47 -10.45 5.38
C ARG A 111 8.75 -9.43 6.25
N ARG A 112 9.45 -8.39 6.73
CA ARG A 112 8.87 -7.33 7.56
C ARG A 112 7.88 -6.46 6.76
N TYR A 113 8.22 -6.09 5.52
CA TYR A 113 7.31 -5.41 4.62
C TYR A 113 6.03 -6.22 4.36
N LEU A 114 6.16 -7.48 3.94
CA LEU A 114 5.00 -8.34 3.65
C LEU A 114 4.13 -8.57 4.90
N LEU A 115 4.75 -8.71 6.07
CA LEU A 115 4.00 -8.84 7.33
C LEU A 115 3.20 -7.58 7.65
N ALA A 116 3.83 -6.40 7.53
CA ALA A 116 3.16 -5.13 7.79
C ALA A 116 2.01 -4.89 6.79
N ARG A 117 2.23 -5.19 5.50
CA ARG A 117 1.23 -5.06 4.45
C ARG A 117 0.03 -5.97 4.67
N ARG A 118 0.26 -7.27 4.90
CA ARG A 118 -0.82 -8.24 5.18
C ARG A 118 -1.63 -7.91 6.41
N ALA A 119 -0.97 -7.39 7.45
CA ALA A 119 -1.65 -6.91 8.64
C ALA A 119 -2.54 -5.71 8.36
N ARG A 120 -2.07 -4.77 7.53
CA ARG A 120 -2.87 -3.62 7.11
C ARG A 120 -4.06 -4.06 6.25
N GLU A 121 -3.84 -4.96 5.29
CA GLU A 121 -4.92 -5.55 4.47
C GLU A 121 -5.98 -6.20 5.37
N TYR A 122 -5.55 -7.03 6.34
CA TYR A 122 -6.44 -7.66 7.31
C TYR A 122 -7.23 -6.65 8.18
N MET A 123 -6.62 -5.49 8.51
CA MET A 123 -7.32 -4.41 9.20
C MET A 123 -8.37 -3.72 8.31
N LEU A 124 -8.08 -3.55 7.01
CA LEU A 124 -8.94 -2.86 6.05
C LEU A 124 -10.15 -3.71 5.61
N GLU A 125 -10.00 -5.03 5.53
CA GLU A 125 -11.10 -5.95 5.19
C GLU A 125 -12.22 -5.96 6.25
N ARG A 126 -11.89 -5.63 7.51
CA ARG A 126 -12.82 -5.69 8.65
C ARG A 126 -13.26 -4.31 9.13
N LYS A 127 -13.73 -3.45 8.21
CA LYS A 127 -14.13 -2.06 8.50
C LYS A 127 -15.11 -1.91 9.67
N GLN A 128 -16.06 -2.83 9.82
CA GLN A 128 -17.10 -2.79 10.86
C GLN A 128 -16.69 -3.42 12.20
N SER A 129 -15.64 -4.23 12.23
CA SER A 129 -15.17 -4.91 13.45
C SER A 129 -13.65 -4.96 13.46
N LEU A 130 -13.04 -3.81 13.76
CA LEU A 130 -11.59 -3.64 13.70
C LEU A 130 -10.89 -4.60 14.66
N PRO A 131 -10.02 -5.49 14.13
CA PRO A 131 -9.42 -6.56 14.93
C PRO A 131 -8.47 -6.01 15.99
N SER A 132 -8.41 -6.71 17.11
CA SER A 132 -7.38 -6.55 18.13
C SER A 132 -6.02 -6.98 17.58
N ILE A 133 -4.94 -6.48 18.19
CA ILE A 133 -3.58 -6.92 17.83
C ILE A 133 -3.43 -8.43 17.95
N THR A 134 -4.03 -9.03 18.98
CA THR A 134 -3.98 -10.47 19.20
C THR A 134 -4.60 -11.24 18.04
N GLU A 135 -5.75 -10.79 17.53
CA GLU A 135 -6.39 -11.40 16.35
C GLU A 135 -5.53 -11.29 15.10
N ILE A 136 -4.89 -10.14 14.88
CA ILE A 136 -3.97 -9.94 13.75
C ILE A 136 -2.76 -10.86 13.88
N CYS A 137 -2.17 -10.95 15.08
CA CYS A 137 -1.03 -11.82 15.33
C CYS A 137 -1.38 -13.29 15.10
N ASN A 138 -2.57 -13.72 15.55
CA ASN A 138 -3.06 -15.08 15.35
C ASN A 138 -3.33 -15.36 13.86
N ALA A 139 -4.00 -14.44 13.15
CA ALA A 139 -4.31 -14.60 11.73
C ALA A 139 -3.06 -14.65 10.85
N LEU A 140 -1.99 -13.94 11.23
CA LEU A 140 -0.75 -13.88 10.46
C LEU A 140 0.37 -14.76 11.02
N HIS A 141 0.07 -15.59 12.02
CA HIS A 141 1.02 -16.48 12.69
C HIS A 141 2.32 -15.78 13.10
N THR A 142 2.19 -14.62 13.75
CA THR A 142 3.32 -13.79 14.20
C THR A 142 3.19 -13.40 15.67
N SER A 143 4.24 -12.80 16.23
CA SER A 143 4.21 -12.22 17.58
C SER A 143 3.92 -10.72 17.54
N ASP A 144 3.34 -10.17 18.62
CA ASP A 144 3.13 -8.71 18.76
C ASP A 144 4.46 -7.95 18.60
N ARG A 145 5.55 -8.47 19.18
CA ARG A 145 6.89 -7.88 19.02
C ARG A 145 7.31 -7.80 17.56
N THR A 146 7.19 -8.89 16.81
CA THR A 146 7.55 -8.95 15.39
C THR A 146 6.67 -8.01 14.55
N LEU A 147 5.37 -8.01 14.81
CA LEU A 147 4.41 -7.13 14.16
C LEU A 147 4.72 -5.66 14.43
N HIS A 148 5.04 -5.32 15.68
CA HIS A 148 5.40 -3.97 16.08
C HIS A 148 6.64 -3.47 15.34
N TYR A 149 7.70 -4.28 15.26
CA TYR A 149 8.90 -3.93 14.51
C TYR A 149 8.62 -3.75 13.02
N ALA A 150 7.84 -4.67 12.44
CA ALA A 150 7.44 -4.58 11.04
C ALA A 150 6.69 -3.28 10.74
N PHE A 151 5.69 -2.92 11.55
CA PHE A 151 4.95 -1.65 11.40
C PHE A 151 5.84 -0.43 11.61
N LYS A 152 6.71 -0.44 12.62
CA LYS A 152 7.59 0.69 12.89
C LYS A 152 8.58 0.95 11.76
N GLU A 153 9.07 -0.10 11.14
CA GLU A 153 10.02 0.00 10.05
C GLU A 153 9.37 0.35 8.70
N VAL A 154 8.15 -0.14 8.47
CA VAL A 154 7.45 0.01 7.18
C VAL A 154 6.53 1.21 7.14
N TYR A 155 5.90 1.57 8.26
CA TYR A 155 4.92 2.67 8.34
C TYR A 155 5.33 3.79 9.31
N GLY A 156 6.45 3.65 10.02
CA GLY A 156 6.89 4.62 11.05
C GLY A 156 6.05 4.64 12.34
N VAL A 157 4.87 4.02 12.33
CA VAL A 157 3.91 3.98 13.44
C VAL A 157 3.79 2.58 14.04
N SER A 158 3.18 2.46 15.22
CA SER A 158 2.90 1.13 15.80
C SER A 158 1.58 0.57 15.26
N PRO A 159 1.38 -0.77 15.29
CA PRO A 159 0.13 -1.37 14.87
C PRO A 159 -1.07 -0.84 15.68
N LYS A 160 -0.89 -0.61 16.98
CA LYS A 160 -1.93 0.00 17.87
C LYS A 160 -2.32 1.38 17.39
N HIS A 161 -1.35 2.18 16.95
CA HIS A 161 -1.61 3.54 16.48
C HIS A 161 -2.40 3.52 15.17
N CYS A 162 -2.04 2.62 14.25
CA CYS A 162 -2.76 2.41 12.99
C CYS A 162 -4.22 1.98 13.23
N ILE A 163 -4.45 0.97 14.09
CA ILE A 163 -5.81 0.52 14.47
C ILE A 163 -6.61 1.67 15.09
N LYS A 164 -5.99 2.44 16.00
CA LYS A 164 -6.64 3.59 16.63
C LYS A 164 -7.05 4.65 15.60
N ALA A 165 -6.16 4.98 14.66
CA ALA A 165 -6.45 5.94 13.60
C ALA A 165 -7.63 5.49 12.74
N GLN A 166 -7.67 4.21 12.38
CA GLN A 166 -8.78 3.64 11.62
C GLN A 166 -10.10 3.65 12.40
N ARG A 167 -10.07 3.39 13.72
CA ARG A 167 -11.24 3.51 14.61
C ARG A 167 -11.76 4.94 14.68
N LEU A 168 -10.86 5.92 14.79
CA LEU A 168 -11.22 7.34 14.80
C LEU A 168 -11.85 7.77 13.47
N PHE A 169 -11.30 7.30 12.35
CA PHE A 169 -11.85 7.59 11.03
C PHE A 169 -13.23 6.97 10.80
N ALA A 170 -13.43 5.73 11.23
CA ALA A 170 -14.73 5.09 11.15
C ALA A 170 -15.77 5.82 12.03
N ALA A 171 -15.39 6.21 13.24
CA ALA A 171 -16.23 7.04 14.11
C ALA A 171 -16.57 8.40 13.47
N TYR A 172 -15.59 9.05 12.83
CA TYR A 172 -15.81 10.29 12.08
C TYR A 172 -16.83 10.10 10.96
N SER A 173 -16.68 9.05 10.15
CA SER A 173 -17.61 8.73 9.05
C SER A 173 -19.04 8.51 9.55
N ASP A 174 -19.21 7.81 10.67
CA ASP A 174 -20.52 7.58 11.27
C ASP A 174 -21.10 8.87 11.86
N LEU A 175 -20.29 9.68 12.55
CA LEU A 175 -20.72 10.97 13.09
C LEU A 175 -21.21 11.92 12.00
N GLN A 176 -20.60 11.89 10.81
CA GLN A 176 -21.03 12.71 9.68
C GLN A 176 -22.39 12.31 9.09
N THR A 177 -22.79 11.05 9.28
CA THR A 177 -24.01 10.48 8.67
C THR A 177 -25.06 10.09 9.70
N ALA A 178 -24.77 10.30 10.99
CA ALA A 178 -25.63 9.94 12.10
C ALA A 178 -26.92 10.76 12.13
N GLU A 179 -28.00 10.12 12.58
CA GLU A 179 -29.27 10.79 12.81
C GLU A 179 -29.20 11.70 14.06
N PRO A 180 -30.02 12.77 14.16
CA PRO A 180 -29.96 13.75 15.25
C PRO A 180 -30.12 13.19 16.67
N LEU A 181 -30.64 11.97 16.82
CA LEU A 181 -30.88 11.32 18.12
C LEU A 181 -29.71 10.43 18.57
N VAL A 182 -28.73 10.17 17.69
CA VAL A 182 -27.57 9.34 18.01
C VAL A 182 -26.63 10.09 18.93
N LYS A 183 -26.11 9.43 19.97
CA LYS A 183 -25.13 10.04 20.87
C LYS A 183 -23.71 9.74 20.39
N VAL A 184 -22.84 10.73 20.53
CA VAL A 184 -21.38 10.58 20.35
C VAL A 184 -20.84 9.39 21.15
N SER A 185 -21.32 9.20 22.38
CA SER A 185 -20.90 8.09 23.25
C SER A 185 -21.20 6.71 22.65
N ASP A 186 -22.31 6.58 21.94
CA ASP A 186 -22.75 5.30 21.39
C ASP A 186 -21.86 4.92 20.20
N ILE A 187 -21.54 5.87 19.34
CA ILE A 187 -20.59 5.70 18.23
C ILE A 187 -19.18 5.43 18.76
N ALA A 188 -18.72 6.19 19.75
CA ALA A 188 -17.40 5.99 20.34
C ALA A 188 -17.27 4.58 20.97
N ASN A 189 -18.28 4.14 21.71
CA ASN A 189 -18.34 2.80 22.30
C ASN A 189 -18.38 1.70 21.23
N HIS A 190 -19.13 1.91 20.13
CA HIS A 190 -19.18 0.98 19.00
C HIS A 190 -17.79 0.70 18.43
N TYR A 191 -16.95 1.74 18.31
CA TYR A 191 -15.56 1.61 17.84
C TYR A 191 -14.56 1.26 18.94
N GLY A 192 -15.03 0.94 20.15
CA GLY A 192 -14.21 0.45 21.26
C GLY A 192 -13.47 1.55 22.04
N PHE A 193 -13.95 2.79 22.00
CA PHE A 193 -13.49 3.86 22.87
C PHE A 193 -14.33 3.92 24.14
N LEU A 194 -13.79 3.41 25.25
CA LEU A 194 -14.49 3.38 26.53
C LEU A 194 -14.38 4.70 27.32
N ASP A 195 -13.33 5.48 27.06
CA ASP A 195 -13.08 6.76 27.73
C ASP A 195 -13.36 7.92 26.78
N MET A 196 -14.41 8.70 27.09
CA MET A 196 -14.86 9.81 26.26
C MET A 196 -13.89 10.99 26.22
N SER A 197 -13.15 11.22 27.31
CA SER A 197 -12.17 12.31 27.36
C SER A 197 -10.96 12.01 26.47
N TYR A 198 -10.47 10.76 26.52
CA TYR A 198 -9.41 10.32 25.62
C TYR A 198 -9.87 10.26 24.16
N PHE A 199 -11.08 9.77 23.90
CA PHE A 199 -11.67 9.77 22.57
C PHE A 199 -11.75 11.18 21.98
N ALA A 200 -12.38 12.13 22.68
CA ALA A 200 -12.53 13.50 22.19
C ALA A 200 -11.18 14.19 21.96
N LYS A 201 -10.19 13.92 22.82
CA LYS A 201 -8.82 14.45 22.67
C LYS A 201 -8.11 13.88 21.44
N ASP A 202 -8.13 12.56 21.27
CA ASP A 202 -7.48 11.89 20.13
C ASP A 202 -8.19 12.24 18.81
N TYR A 203 -9.52 12.35 18.85
CA TYR A 203 -10.35 12.77 17.72
C TYR A 203 -10.02 14.20 17.29
N ARG A 204 -10.03 15.17 18.22
CA ARG A 204 -9.68 16.56 17.92
C ARG A 204 -8.26 16.70 17.40
N LYS A 205 -7.33 15.91 17.92
CA LYS A 205 -5.95 15.89 17.42
C LYS A 205 -5.87 15.44 15.96
N MET A 206 -6.75 14.53 15.53
CA MET A 206 -6.76 13.97 14.18
C MET A 206 -7.56 14.81 13.18
N PHE A 207 -8.73 15.33 13.57
CA PHE A 207 -9.67 16.01 12.66
C PHE A 207 -9.77 17.52 12.88
N GLY A 208 -9.17 18.07 13.94
CA GLY A 208 -9.19 19.49 14.25
C GLY A 208 -10.46 19.99 14.96
N GLU A 209 -11.46 19.14 15.13
CA GLU A 209 -12.76 19.47 15.73
C GLU A 209 -13.20 18.47 16.80
N LEU A 210 -14.22 18.79 17.60
CA LEU A 210 -14.77 17.84 18.56
C LEU A 210 -15.77 16.89 17.88
N PRO A 211 -15.94 15.66 18.41
CA PRO A 211 -16.94 14.72 17.89
C PRO A 211 -18.37 15.30 17.88
N SER A 212 -18.71 16.11 18.89
CA SER A 212 -19.99 16.83 18.96
C SER A 212 -20.14 17.82 17.82
N ASP A 213 -19.07 18.55 17.48
CA ASP A 213 -19.09 19.53 16.39
C ASP A 213 -19.33 18.84 15.05
N THR A 214 -18.77 17.64 14.85
CA THR A 214 -19.03 16.83 13.64
C THR A 214 -20.49 16.38 13.58
N LEU A 215 -21.07 15.96 14.71
CA LEU A 215 -22.46 15.50 14.80
C LEU A 215 -23.48 16.63 14.62
N ASP A 216 -23.19 17.81 15.15
CA ASP A 216 -24.09 18.97 15.12
C ASP A 216 -24.07 19.72 13.77
N LYS A 217 -23.16 19.36 12.86
CA LYS A 217 -23.12 19.97 11.52
C LYS A 217 -24.33 19.50 10.70
N PRO A 218 -25.14 20.43 10.15
CA PRO A 218 -26.15 20.06 9.17
C PRO A 218 -25.44 19.39 8.00
N SER A 219 -25.89 18.20 7.59
CA SER A 219 -25.29 17.31 6.60
C SER A 219 -24.92 18.03 5.30
N ASN A 220 -23.79 18.71 5.27
CA ASN A 220 -23.30 19.38 4.07
C ASN A 220 -22.55 18.31 3.28
N ARG A 221 -23.17 17.87 2.19
CA ARG A 221 -22.84 16.71 1.35
C ARG A 221 -21.53 16.85 0.55
N ASN A 222 -20.54 17.54 1.09
CA ASN A 222 -19.19 17.54 0.55
C ASN A 222 -18.32 16.72 1.50
N ALA A 223 -18.38 15.40 1.31
CA ALA A 223 -17.38 14.47 1.81
C ALA A 223 -16.02 14.84 1.20
N GLY A 224 -15.35 15.82 1.81
CA GLY A 224 -13.99 16.17 1.46
C GLY A 224 -13.11 14.97 1.74
N ASP A 225 -12.70 14.27 0.69
CA ASP A 225 -11.34 13.81 0.34
C ASP A 225 -10.39 13.26 1.43
N TRP A 226 -10.86 12.93 2.63
CA TRP A 226 -10.02 12.36 3.70
C TRP A 226 -9.72 10.86 3.48
N GLY A 227 -10.40 10.21 2.53
CA GLY A 227 -10.08 8.85 2.10
C GLY A 227 -8.67 8.69 1.53
N GLN A 228 -8.06 9.79 1.06
CA GLN A 228 -6.70 9.83 0.53
C GLN A 228 -5.63 10.07 1.62
N VAL A 229 -5.99 10.60 2.78
CA VAL A 229 -5.02 11.02 3.83
C VAL A 229 -4.61 9.88 4.75
N PHE A 230 -5.40 8.80 4.81
CA PHE A 230 -5.07 7.57 5.56
C PHE A 230 -4.44 6.47 4.72
N HIS A 231 -4.11 6.79 3.47
CA HIS A 231 -3.09 6.08 2.72
C HIS A 231 -1.75 6.48 3.33
N CYS A 232 -1.23 5.64 4.25
CA CYS A 232 0.05 5.88 4.92
C CYS A 232 1.09 6.21 3.83
N SER A 233 1.61 7.44 3.90
CA SER A 233 2.54 8.06 2.94
C SER A 233 3.76 7.24 2.60
#